data_AF-A0A850T746-F1
#
_entry.id   AF-A0A850T746-F1
#
_cell.length_a   1.000
_cell.length_b   1.000
_cell.length_c   1.000
_cell.angle_alpha   90.00
_cell.angle_beta   90.00
_cell.angle_gamma   90.00
#
_symmetry.space_group_name_H-M   'P 1'
#
loop_
_entity.id
_entity.type
_entity.pdbx_description
1 polymer ?
#
loop_
_entity_poly.entity_id
_entity_poly.type
_entity_poly.pdbx_seq_one_letter_code
_entity_poly.pdbx_strand_id
1 'polypeptide(L)'
;MKRLFLIALPWFVFVLTGVALAEDTEATFELPVGTMTLQAPQDTEYKATLSPVTFPHSLHFSYSCQECHHTWDGNSPIKSCGTSGCHENFWAPKPGQADVSDNNIKSMVGAFHQVCRDCHRNEADQQKAAGSKNIVTGPVACTGCHPDPHSKVVNSDESLSIPMGIITIEAPEEVEATRGPVGFPHGLHLKFACKECHHDWDGESEVEPCDACHSETEPAGTRSIKDEANQMYFLAAYHNNCLTCHRDINRKRRAAMAQEDINKADIPKATPLNCSGCHSSS
;
A
#
# COMPACT_ATOMS: atom_id res chain seq x y z
N MET A 1 -54.64 14.09 68.49
CA MET A 1 -53.56 13.18 68.02
C MET A 1 -53.37 13.38 66.52
N LYS A 2 -52.50 14.32 66.14
CA LYS A 2 -52.22 14.68 64.74
C LYS A 2 -51.14 13.74 64.20
N ARG A 3 -51.48 12.94 63.19
CA ARG A 3 -50.54 12.06 62.49
C ARG A 3 -49.79 12.88 61.44
N LEU A 4 -48.50 13.10 61.66
CA LEU A 4 -47.59 13.73 60.70
C LEU A 4 -47.32 12.75 59.54
N PHE A 5 -47.61 13.19 58.32
CA PHE A 5 -47.19 12.52 57.09
C PHE A 5 -45.75 12.94 56.78
N LEU A 6 -44.83 11.98 56.78
CA LEU A 6 -43.46 12.15 56.28
C LEU A 6 -43.50 12.06 54.75
N ILE A 7 -43.21 13.18 54.09
CA ILE A 7 -43.02 13.26 52.63
C ILE A 7 -41.55 12.95 52.35
N ALA A 8 -41.28 11.80 51.73
CA ALA A 8 -39.96 11.44 51.23
C ALA A 8 -39.73 12.11 49.85
N LEU A 9 -38.80 13.06 49.80
CA LEU A 9 -38.31 13.69 48.57
C LEU A 9 -37.21 12.80 47.96
N PRO A 10 -37.36 12.26 46.73
CA PRO A 10 -36.27 11.55 46.08
C PRO A 10 -35.25 12.57 45.56
N TRP A 11 -34.02 12.48 46.09
CA TRP A 11 -32.84 13.13 45.53
C TRP A 11 -32.58 12.60 44.12
N PHE A 12 -32.91 13.39 43.11
CA PHE A 12 -32.45 13.17 41.74
C PHE A 12 -30.97 13.57 41.65
N VAL A 13 -30.08 12.58 41.75
CA VAL A 13 -28.67 12.74 41.37
C VAL A 13 -28.64 12.74 39.84
N PHE A 14 -28.47 13.93 39.27
CA PHE A 14 -28.26 14.12 37.83
C PHE A 14 -26.83 13.66 37.53
N VAL A 15 -26.66 12.39 37.14
CA VAL A 15 -25.40 11.88 36.61
C VAL A 15 -25.25 12.47 35.22
N LEU A 16 -24.46 13.53 35.10
CA LEU A 16 -23.90 14.00 33.84
C LEU A 16 -22.97 12.90 33.31
N THR A 17 -23.52 11.96 32.55
CA THR A 17 -22.75 11.09 31.68
C THR A 17 -22.15 11.97 30.59
N GLY A 18 -20.90 12.38 30.79
CA GLY A 18 -20.08 12.95 29.74
C GLY A 18 -20.00 11.95 28.61
N VAL A 19 -20.62 12.27 27.48
CA VAL A 19 -20.35 11.59 26.22
C VAL A 19 -18.92 11.98 25.87
N ALA A 20 -17.98 11.06 26.09
CA ALA A 20 -16.67 11.17 25.48
C ALA A 20 -16.90 11.15 23.97
N LEU A 21 -16.72 12.30 23.32
CA LEU A 21 -16.50 12.33 21.88
C LEU A 21 -15.20 11.55 21.67
N ALA A 22 -15.31 10.33 21.14
CA ALA A 22 -14.16 9.72 20.49
C ALA A 22 -13.83 10.66 19.32
N GLU A 23 -12.71 11.37 19.41
CA GLU A 23 -12.06 11.88 18.21
C GLU A 23 -11.82 10.65 17.33
N ASP A 24 -12.56 10.55 16.23
CA ASP A 24 -12.22 9.67 15.12
C ASP A 24 -10.87 10.16 14.58
N THR A 25 -9.79 9.76 15.24
CA THR A 25 -8.46 9.89 14.66
C THR A 25 -8.46 9.01 13.43
N GLU A 26 -8.58 9.64 12.26
CA GLU A 26 -8.41 9.02 10.95
C GLU A 26 -7.17 8.12 11.03
N ALA A 27 -7.37 6.82 10.90
CA ALA A 27 -6.28 5.87 11.07
C ALA A 27 -5.20 6.17 10.02
N THR A 28 -3.97 6.42 10.45
CA THR A 28 -2.82 6.61 9.58
C THR A 28 -1.85 5.42 9.68
N PHE A 29 -1.14 5.17 8.59
CA PHE A 29 -0.08 4.17 8.47
C PHE A 29 1.24 4.88 8.19
N GLU A 30 2.23 4.69 9.07
CA GLU A 30 3.55 5.26 8.88
C GLU A 30 4.36 4.40 7.91
N LEU A 31 4.62 4.94 6.71
CA LEU A 31 5.44 4.32 5.67
C LEU A 31 6.88 4.80 5.81
N PRO A 32 7.85 3.93 6.15
CA PRO A 32 9.27 4.30 6.15
C PRO A 32 9.73 4.61 4.74
N VAL A 33 10.28 5.80 4.50
CA VAL A 33 10.77 6.24 3.18
C VAL A 33 12.29 6.34 3.16
N GLY A 34 12.84 6.51 1.96
CA GLY A 34 14.26 6.61 1.70
C GLY A 34 14.97 5.26 1.73
N THR A 35 16.18 5.28 2.29
CA THR A 35 17.08 4.12 2.33
C THR A 35 17.16 3.52 3.72
N MET A 36 17.12 2.19 3.80
CA MET A 36 17.32 1.45 5.05
C MET A 36 18.43 0.42 4.91
N THR A 37 18.99 -0.04 6.03
CA THR A 37 20.02 -1.08 6.05
C THR A 37 19.45 -2.40 6.51
N LEU A 38 19.52 -3.41 5.65
CA LEU A 38 19.19 -4.79 6.03
C LEU A 38 20.43 -5.44 6.65
N GLN A 39 20.28 -5.87 7.90
CA GLN A 39 21.36 -6.47 8.70
C GLN A 39 21.00 -7.87 9.17
N ALA A 40 22.03 -8.67 9.43
CA ALA A 40 21.85 -9.87 10.23
C ALA A 40 21.45 -9.49 11.67
N PRO A 41 20.58 -10.27 12.33
CA PRO A 41 20.22 -10.06 13.73
C PRO A 41 21.46 -10.10 14.63
N GLN A 42 21.62 -9.07 15.47
CA GLN A 42 22.84 -8.84 16.25
C GLN A 42 23.05 -9.85 17.39
N ASP A 43 21.98 -10.48 17.88
CA ASP A 43 21.98 -11.36 19.06
C ASP A 43 22.01 -12.86 18.70
N THR A 44 22.49 -13.21 17.52
CA THR A 44 22.54 -14.61 17.09
C THR A 44 23.94 -15.19 17.14
N GLU A 45 24.07 -16.49 17.37
CA GLU A 45 25.33 -17.23 17.22
C GLU A 45 25.89 -17.18 15.77
N TYR A 46 25.13 -16.62 14.83
CA TYR A 46 25.47 -16.54 13.42
C TYR A 46 26.26 -15.27 13.12
N LYS A 47 27.51 -15.45 12.69
CA LYS A 47 28.32 -14.35 12.15
C LYS A 47 27.96 -14.09 10.70
N ALA A 48 27.47 -12.90 10.40
CA ALA A 48 27.35 -12.43 9.03
C ALA A 48 28.73 -12.45 8.35
N THR A 49 28.78 -13.03 7.14
CA THR A 49 30.03 -13.14 6.37
C THR A 49 30.14 -12.07 5.27
N LEU A 50 29.07 -11.31 5.04
CA LEU A 50 28.97 -10.26 4.03
C LEU A 50 28.52 -8.96 4.70
N SER A 51 28.84 -7.84 4.03
CA SER A 51 28.39 -6.50 4.43
C SER A 51 26.87 -6.41 4.56
N PRO A 52 26.34 -5.52 5.41
CA PRO A 52 24.94 -5.13 5.36
C PRO A 52 24.49 -4.67 3.97
N VAL A 53 23.21 -4.85 3.66
CA VAL A 53 22.63 -4.42 2.38
C VAL A 53 22.01 -3.04 2.56
N THR A 54 22.45 -2.08 1.75
CA THR A 54 21.77 -0.79 1.61
C THR A 54 20.58 -0.97 0.69
N PHE A 55 19.37 -0.85 1.25
CA PHE A 55 18.11 -1.08 0.55
C PHE A 55 17.35 0.25 0.35
N PRO A 56 17.27 0.75 -0.89
CA PRO A 56 16.52 1.97 -1.20
C PRO A 56 15.02 1.63 -1.28
N HIS A 57 14.30 1.73 -0.17
CA HIS A 57 12.91 1.32 -0.06
C HIS A 57 12.00 2.13 -0.99
N SER A 58 12.21 3.44 -1.07
CA SER A 58 11.43 4.35 -1.92
C SER A 58 11.46 4.00 -3.40
N LEU A 59 12.58 3.47 -3.88
CA LEU A 59 12.70 3.03 -5.28
C LEU A 59 11.84 1.78 -5.59
N HIS A 60 11.37 1.07 -4.57
CA HIS A 60 10.53 -0.11 -4.70
C HIS A 60 9.03 0.17 -4.53
N PHE A 61 8.60 1.43 -4.34
CA PHE A 61 7.17 1.79 -4.25
C PHE A 61 6.41 1.74 -5.58
N SER A 62 7.11 1.40 -6.67
CA SER A 62 6.50 1.01 -7.94
C SER A 62 5.91 -0.40 -7.93
N TYR A 63 6.16 -1.18 -6.88
CA TYR A 63 5.60 -2.51 -6.68
C TYR A 63 4.58 -2.49 -5.54
N SER A 64 3.62 -3.41 -5.57
CA SER A 64 2.67 -3.55 -4.46
C SER A 64 3.40 -3.97 -3.19
N CYS A 65 3.00 -3.45 -2.02
CA CYS A 65 3.57 -3.84 -0.73
C CYS A 65 3.51 -5.36 -0.52
N GLN A 66 2.48 -6.02 -1.05
CA GLN A 66 2.27 -7.47 -0.95
C GLN A 66 3.21 -8.30 -1.84
N GLU A 67 3.96 -7.68 -2.77
CA GLU A 67 4.99 -8.40 -3.53
C GLU A 67 6.18 -8.77 -2.64
N CYS A 68 6.49 -7.94 -1.64
CA CYS A 68 7.53 -8.20 -0.65
C CYS A 68 6.93 -8.69 0.68
N HIS A 69 5.95 -7.96 1.21
CA HIS A 69 5.22 -8.30 2.43
C HIS A 69 4.00 -9.17 2.10
N HIS A 70 4.27 -10.34 1.53
CA HIS A 70 3.26 -11.24 0.94
C HIS A 70 2.23 -11.85 1.92
N THR A 71 2.34 -11.56 3.21
CA THR A 71 1.36 -11.93 4.24
C THR A 71 0.62 -10.72 4.82
N TRP A 72 0.93 -9.51 4.36
CA TRP A 72 0.30 -8.29 4.84
C TRP A 72 -1.16 -8.22 4.41
N ASP A 73 -2.03 -7.87 5.36
CA ASP A 73 -3.48 -7.79 5.17
C ASP A 73 -3.95 -6.46 4.57
N GLY A 74 -3.03 -5.51 4.37
CA GLY A 74 -3.33 -4.18 3.84
C GLY A 74 -3.73 -3.16 4.90
N ASN A 75 -3.72 -3.52 6.19
CA ASN A 75 -4.17 -2.62 7.26
C ASN A 75 -3.37 -2.71 8.57
N SER A 76 -2.78 -3.87 8.86
CA SER A 76 -1.95 -4.08 10.06
C SER A 76 -0.56 -3.46 9.90
N PRO A 77 0.18 -3.22 11.00
CA PRO A 77 1.58 -2.84 10.91
C PRO A 77 2.40 -3.87 10.13
N ILE A 78 3.22 -3.41 9.19
CA ILE A 78 4.07 -4.27 8.37
C ILE A 78 5.15 -4.93 9.25
N LYS A 79 5.34 -6.24 9.05
CA LYS A 79 6.30 -7.07 9.78
C LYS A 79 7.55 -7.36 8.95
N SER A 80 8.68 -7.54 9.65
CA SER A 80 9.92 -8.03 9.03
C SER A 80 9.83 -9.51 8.66
N CYS A 81 10.63 -9.95 7.68
CA CYS A 81 10.72 -11.34 7.24
C CYS A 81 11.03 -12.31 8.40
N GLY A 82 11.91 -11.90 9.31
CA GLY A 82 12.35 -12.70 10.46
C GLY A 82 11.42 -12.65 11.68
N THR A 83 10.19 -12.12 11.53
CA THR A 83 9.20 -12.10 12.61
C THR A 83 8.83 -13.52 13.05
N SER A 84 8.45 -13.67 14.32
CA SER A 84 8.19 -14.99 14.85
C SER A 84 7.09 -15.75 14.10
N GLY A 85 7.32 -17.02 13.80
CA GLY A 85 6.48 -17.87 12.96
C GLY A 85 6.62 -17.64 11.45
N CYS A 86 7.57 -16.81 11.01
CA CYS A 86 7.88 -16.56 9.59
C CYS A 86 9.26 -17.12 9.23
N HIS A 87 10.19 -16.30 8.73
CA HIS A 87 11.53 -16.73 8.31
C HIS A 87 12.57 -16.61 9.44
N GLU A 88 12.32 -17.24 10.59
CA GLU A 88 13.17 -17.12 11.79
C GLU A 88 14.55 -17.78 11.65
N ASN A 89 14.63 -18.88 10.91
CA ASN A 89 15.87 -19.62 10.72
C ASN A 89 16.84 -18.78 9.87
N PHE A 90 17.95 -18.33 10.46
CA PHE A 90 18.88 -17.42 9.77
C PHE A 90 19.49 -18.08 8.51
N TRP A 91 20.04 -19.29 8.66
CA TRP A 91 20.59 -20.09 7.56
C TRP A 91 19.68 -21.26 7.20
N ALA A 92 19.77 -21.71 5.94
CA ALA A 92 19.20 -23.00 5.58
C ALA A 92 19.95 -24.12 6.32
N PRO A 93 19.27 -25.20 6.74
CA PRO A 93 19.93 -26.34 7.36
C PRO A 93 20.99 -26.94 6.42
N LYS A 94 22.07 -27.47 6.99
CA LYS A 94 23.11 -28.12 6.18
C LYS A 94 22.54 -29.39 5.51
N PRO A 95 23.06 -29.80 4.34
CA PRO A 95 22.64 -31.05 3.71
C PRO A 95 22.72 -32.23 4.71
N GLY A 96 21.62 -32.95 4.89
CA GLY A 96 21.51 -34.08 5.82
C GLY A 96 21.09 -33.73 7.26
N GLN A 97 20.87 -32.46 7.58
CA GLN A 97 20.15 -32.06 8.79
C GLN A 97 18.65 -32.02 8.53
N ALA A 98 17.86 -32.45 9.50
CA ALA A 98 16.40 -32.34 9.43
C ALA A 98 16.03 -30.87 9.27
N ASP A 99 15.18 -30.58 8.28
CA ASP A 99 14.55 -29.27 8.19
C ASP A 99 13.58 -29.15 9.36
N VAL A 100 13.93 -28.31 10.32
CA VAL A 100 13.09 -28.01 11.49
C VAL A 100 12.11 -26.89 11.16
N SER A 101 12.08 -26.39 9.92
CA SER A 101 11.01 -25.49 9.49
C SER A 101 9.72 -26.30 9.34
N ASP A 102 8.71 -25.95 10.13
CA ASP A 102 7.35 -26.37 9.85
C ASP A 102 6.97 -25.79 8.48
N ASN A 103 6.55 -26.64 7.54
CA ASN A 103 5.89 -26.26 6.28
C ASN A 103 6.75 -25.65 5.14
N ASN A 104 7.99 -26.11 4.92
CA ASN A 104 8.84 -25.65 3.78
C ASN A 104 9.16 -24.14 3.82
N ILE A 105 9.18 -23.52 4.99
CA ILE A 105 9.46 -22.10 5.13
C ILE A 105 10.95 -21.87 4.96
N LYS A 106 11.32 -21.03 3.98
CA LYS A 106 12.72 -20.72 3.68
C LYS A 106 13.39 -20.03 4.86
N SER A 107 14.70 -20.25 5.00
CA SER A 107 15.53 -19.45 5.91
C SER A 107 15.44 -17.97 5.57
N MET A 108 15.74 -17.10 6.53
CA MET A 108 15.73 -15.65 6.35
C MET A 108 16.60 -15.23 5.17
N VAL A 109 17.85 -15.71 5.11
CA VAL A 109 18.76 -15.42 4.00
C VAL A 109 18.21 -15.99 2.67
N GLY A 110 17.59 -17.16 2.71
CA GLY A 110 16.94 -17.75 1.54
C GLY A 110 15.75 -16.92 1.02
N ALA A 111 14.93 -16.40 1.94
CA ALA A 111 13.77 -15.56 1.63
C ALA A 111 14.18 -14.23 1.01
N PHE A 112 15.12 -13.50 1.63
CA PHE A 112 15.66 -12.25 1.08
C PHE A 112 16.29 -12.47 -0.30
N HIS A 113 17.14 -13.49 -0.46
CA HIS A 113 17.75 -13.76 -1.76
C HIS A 113 16.74 -14.16 -2.83
N GLN A 114 15.68 -14.88 -2.47
CA GLN A 114 14.63 -15.22 -3.42
C GLN A 114 13.91 -13.96 -3.88
N VAL A 115 13.33 -13.18 -2.96
CA VAL A 115 12.49 -12.04 -3.35
C VAL A 115 13.28 -10.99 -4.13
N CYS A 116 14.50 -10.65 -3.68
CA CYS A 116 15.31 -9.63 -4.37
C CYS A 116 15.83 -10.13 -5.72
N ARG A 117 16.48 -11.31 -5.76
CA ARG A 117 17.18 -11.75 -6.98
C ARG A 117 16.23 -12.27 -8.02
N ASP A 118 15.16 -12.96 -7.63
CA ASP A 118 14.24 -13.53 -8.61
C ASP A 118 13.38 -12.43 -9.25
N CYS A 119 12.97 -11.41 -8.47
CA CYS A 119 12.33 -10.22 -9.04
C CYS A 119 13.23 -9.56 -10.10
N HIS A 120 14.46 -9.17 -9.74
CA HIS A 120 15.38 -8.51 -10.67
C HIS A 120 15.73 -9.37 -11.90
N ARG A 121 15.83 -10.70 -11.74
CA ARG A 121 16.02 -11.62 -12.89
C ARG A 121 14.81 -11.65 -13.80
N ASN A 122 13.62 -11.75 -13.24
CA ASN A 122 12.39 -11.80 -14.00
C ASN A 122 12.20 -10.51 -14.80
N GLU A 123 12.48 -9.35 -14.19
CA GLU A 123 12.47 -8.07 -14.91
C GLU A 123 13.51 -8.03 -16.02
N ALA A 124 14.74 -8.48 -15.74
CA ALA A 124 15.79 -8.56 -16.76
C ALA A 124 15.34 -9.40 -17.95
N ASP A 125 14.69 -10.53 -17.70
CA ASP A 125 14.25 -11.46 -18.73
C ASP A 125 13.03 -10.93 -19.49
N GLN A 126 12.10 -10.25 -18.82
CA GLN A 126 10.99 -9.54 -19.47
C GLN A 126 11.49 -8.43 -20.39
N GLN A 127 12.46 -7.62 -19.95
CA GLN A 127 13.05 -6.57 -20.76
C GLN A 127 13.78 -7.14 -21.99
N LYS A 128 14.52 -8.24 -21.82
CA LYS A 128 15.14 -8.96 -22.96
C LYS A 128 14.09 -9.50 -23.93
N ALA A 129 13.02 -10.10 -23.42
CA ALA A 129 11.93 -10.63 -24.23
C ALA A 129 11.21 -9.53 -25.02
N ALA A 130 11.09 -8.33 -24.44
CA ALA A 130 10.59 -7.12 -25.10
C ALA A 130 11.58 -6.50 -26.10
N GLY A 131 12.78 -7.08 -26.27
CA GLY A 131 13.81 -6.59 -27.19
C GLY A 131 14.60 -5.39 -26.68
N SER A 132 14.58 -5.10 -25.38
CA SER A 132 15.39 -4.02 -24.79
C SER A 132 16.89 -4.36 -24.92
N LYS A 133 17.65 -3.39 -25.43
CA LYS A 133 19.12 -3.50 -25.54
C LYS A 133 19.84 -3.10 -24.25
N ASN A 134 19.18 -2.33 -23.40
CA ASN A 134 19.71 -1.84 -22.13
C ASN A 134 18.80 -2.35 -21.02
N ILE A 135 19.30 -3.31 -20.26
CA ILE A 135 18.54 -3.90 -19.15
C ILE A 135 18.75 -3.04 -17.91
N VAL A 136 17.66 -2.51 -17.37
CA VAL A 136 17.64 -1.66 -16.18
C VAL A 136 16.83 -2.37 -15.11
N THR A 137 17.52 -2.99 -14.16
CA THR A 137 16.91 -3.67 -13.00
C THR A 137 17.94 -3.69 -11.87
N GLY A 138 17.52 -4.08 -10.68
CA GLY A 138 18.38 -4.12 -9.51
C GLY A 138 19.45 -5.23 -9.54
N PRO A 139 20.35 -5.25 -8.55
CA PRO A 139 21.46 -6.18 -8.50
C PRO A 139 20.99 -7.63 -8.25
N VAL A 140 21.65 -8.58 -8.91
CA VAL A 140 21.46 -10.03 -8.70
C VAL A 140 22.72 -10.75 -8.21
N ALA A 141 23.87 -10.06 -8.29
CA ALA A 141 25.18 -10.51 -7.88
C ALA A 141 25.48 -10.08 -6.44
N CYS A 142 26.25 -10.90 -5.70
CA CYS A 142 26.51 -10.67 -4.28
C CYS A 142 27.07 -9.27 -4.00
N THR A 143 28.07 -8.82 -4.75
CA THR A 143 28.71 -7.50 -4.55
C THR A 143 27.82 -6.31 -4.90
N GLY A 144 26.78 -6.53 -5.71
CA GLY A 144 25.80 -5.50 -6.02
C GLY A 144 24.83 -5.22 -4.86
N CYS A 145 24.58 -6.21 -4.00
CA CYS A 145 23.77 -6.06 -2.79
C CYS A 145 24.62 -5.87 -1.52
N HIS A 146 25.74 -6.58 -1.45
CA HIS A 146 26.68 -6.61 -0.33
C HIS A 146 28.00 -5.92 -0.74
N PRO A 147 28.08 -4.59 -0.67
CA PRO A 147 29.24 -3.83 -1.14
C PRO A 147 30.48 -4.06 -0.27
N ASP A 148 31.66 -4.08 -0.90
CA ASP A 148 32.98 -4.13 -0.25
C ASP A 148 33.77 -2.86 -0.64
N PRO A 149 34.24 -2.03 0.31
CA PRO A 149 34.17 -2.18 1.76
C PRO A 149 32.75 -2.03 2.34
N HIS A 150 32.58 -2.53 3.56
CA HIS A 150 31.30 -2.45 4.29
C HIS A 150 30.75 -1.02 4.26
N SER A 151 29.53 -0.88 3.74
CA SER A 151 28.80 0.39 3.79
C SER A 151 28.46 0.74 5.24
N LYS A 152 28.45 2.03 5.56
CA LYS A 152 27.92 2.50 6.84
C LYS A 152 26.45 2.15 6.92
N VAL A 153 25.98 1.87 8.14
CA VAL A 153 24.56 1.72 8.41
C VAL A 153 23.88 3.06 8.13
N VAL A 154 22.96 3.06 7.18
CA VAL A 154 22.09 4.18 6.84
C VAL A 154 20.66 3.69 7.00
N ASN A 155 19.95 4.26 7.96
CA ASN A 155 18.50 4.15 8.06
C ASN A 155 17.98 5.57 7.98
N SER A 156 17.08 5.80 7.03
CA SER A 156 16.26 7.00 7.04
C SER A 156 15.38 6.97 8.29
N ASP A 157 15.37 8.06 9.03
CA ASP A 157 14.45 8.27 10.15
C ASP A 157 13.13 8.91 9.67
N GLU A 158 12.96 9.05 8.35
CA GLU A 158 11.78 9.66 7.73
C GLU A 158 10.67 8.64 7.51
N SER A 159 9.45 9.03 7.89
CA SER A 159 8.22 8.31 7.57
C SER A 159 7.21 9.25 6.95
N LEU A 160 6.39 8.71 6.05
CA LEU A 160 5.21 9.40 5.53
C LEU A 160 3.97 8.83 6.19
N SER A 161 3.10 9.73 6.68
CA SER A 161 1.82 9.34 7.28
C SER A 161 0.78 9.14 6.18
N ILE A 162 0.41 7.88 5.95
CA ILE A 162 -0.52 7.48 4.88
C ILE A 162 -1.94 7.34 5.45
N PRO A 163 -2.95 8.03 4.90
CA PRO A 163 -4.33 7.90 5.36
C PRO A 163 -4.90 6.51 5.03
N MET A 164 -5.41 5.77 6.02
CA MET A 164 -6.02 4.45 5.83
C MET A 164 -7.55 4.51 5.72
N GLY A 165 -8.13 5.65 6.09
CA GLY A 165 -9.58 5.89 6.12
C GLY A 165 -10.21 6.23 4.77
N ILE A 166 -11.34 6.92 4.86
CA ILE A 166 -12.04 7.48 3.70
C ILE A 166 -11.48 8.88 3.44
N ILE A 167 -10.80 9.06 2.31
CA ILE A 167 -10.39 10.39 1.84
C ILE A 167 -11.59 11.02 1.12
N THR A 168 -11.95 12.25 1.48
CA THR A 168 -12.95 13.01 0.73
C THR A 168 -12.29 13.71 -0.45
N ILE A 169 -12.71 13.37 -1.67
CA ILE A 169 -12.29 14.07 -2.89
C ILE A 169 -13.40 15.03 -3.29
N GLU A 170 -13.06 16.31 -3.30
CA GLU A 170 -13.95 17.42 -3.65
C GLU A 170 -13.52 18.06 -4.97
N ALA A 171 -14.41 18.88 -5.56
CA ALA A 171 -14.01 19.73 -6.67
C ALA A 171 -13.15 20.89 -6.16
N PRO A 172 -12.23 21.44 -6.97
CA PRO A 172 -11.53 22.69 -6.65
C PRO A 172 -12.53 23.79 -6.29
N GLU A 173 -12.15 24.69 -5.36
CA GLU A 173 -13.05 25.72 -4.80
C GLU A 173 -13.71 26.61 -5.87
N GLU A 174 -13.03 26.83 -6.99
CA GLU A 174 -13.50 27.65 -8.10
C GLU A 174 -14.49 26.94 -9.02
N VAL A 175 -14.78 25.65 -8.79
CA VAL A 175 -15.65 24.82 -9.63
C VAL A 175 -16.95 24.49 -8.90
N GLU A 176 -18.07 24.95 -9.46
CA GLU A 176 -19.41 24.56 -9.02
C GLU A 176 -19.65 23.05 -9.28
N ALA A 177 -19.59 22.25 -8.21
CA ALA A 177 -19.73 20.82 -8.28
C ALA A 177 -21.17 20.40 -8.63
N THR A 178 -21.33 19.62 -9.70
CA THR A 178 -22.63 19.08 -10.12
C THR A 178 -23.02 17.78 -9.40
N ARG A 179 -22.14 17.25 -8.55
CA ARG A 179 -22.28 15.99 -7.79
C ARG A 179 -21.69 16.15 -6.40
N GLY A 180 -22.17 15.34 -5.46
CA GLY A 180 -21.57 15.26 -4.13
C GLY A 180 -20.12 14.75 -4.16
N PRO A 181 -19.36 15.01 -3.09
CA PRO A 181 -17.98 14.59 -2.98
C PRO A 181 -17.86 13.05 -2.99
N VAL A 182 -16.68 12.58 -3.37
CA VAL A 182 -16.36 11.15 -3.43
C VAL A 182 -15.69 10.75 -2.13
N GLY A 183 -16.33 9.85 -1.36
CA GLY A 183 -15.67 9.17 -0.25
C GLY A 183 -14.80 8.04 -0.79
N PHE A 184 -13.50 8.28 -0.91
CA PHE A 184 -12.53 7.35 -1.47
C PHE A 184 -11.88 6.48 -0.37
N PRO A 185 -12.12 5.16 -0.35
CA PRO A 185 -11.54 4.28 0.65
C PRO A 185 -10.08 3.94 0.31
N HIS A 186 -9.15 4.82 0.68
CA HIS A 186 -7.75 4.73 0.29
C HIS A 186 -7.08 3.45 0.80
N GLY A 187 -7.32 3.07 2.06
CA GLY A 187 -6.78 1.83 2.63
C GLY A 187 -7.16 0.56 1.84
N LEU A 188 -8.34 0.53 1.20
CA LEU A 188 -8.75 -0.60 0.35
C LEU A 188 -8.03 -0.65 -1.01
N HIS A 189 -7.42 0.46 -1.42
CA HIS A 189 -6.67 0.62 -2.66
C HIS A 189 -5.16 0.45 -2.46
N LEU A 190 -4.63 0.42 -1.23
CA LEU A 190 -3.21 0.20 -0.92
C LEU A 190 -2.63 -1.16 -1.33
N LYS A 191 -3.46 -2.05 -1.87
CA LYS A 191 -2.99 -3.26 -2.58
C LYS A 191 -2.31 -2.95 -3.92
N PHE A 192 -2.55 -1.77 -4.48
CA PHE A 192 -1.91 -1.27 -5.71
C PHE A 192 -0.64 -0.51 -5.36
N ALA A 193 0.32 -0.46 -6.28
CA ALA A 193 1.54 0.32 -6.05
C ALA A 193 1.21 1.82 -5.95
N CYS A 194 1.92 2.56 -5.09
CA CYS A 194 1.66 3.99 -4.86
C CYS A 194 1.70 4.78 -6.18
N LYS A 195 2.68 4.44 -7.03
CA LYS A 195 2.89 5.09 -8.34
C LYS A 195 1.88 4.66 -9.42
N GLU A 196 0.95 3.74 -9.14
CA GLU A 196 -0.20 3.52 -10.05
C GLU A 196 -1.16 4.72 -10.04
N CYS A 197 -1.26 5.44 -8.92
CA CYS A 197 -2.08 6.65 -8.80
C CYS A 197 -1.22 7.91 -8.73
N HIS A 198 -0.20 7.93 -7.86
CA HIS A 198 0.74 9.03 -7.71
C HIS A 198 1.92 8.84 -8.67
N HIS A 199 1.61 8.88 -9.96
CA HIS A 199 2.50 8.43 -11.02
C HIS A 199 3.77 9.27 -11.21
N ASP A 200 3.81 10.49 -10.68
CA ASP A 200 4.99 11.36 -10.69
C ASP A 200 5.66 11.49 -9.31
N TRP A 201 5.18 10.76 -8.30
CA TRP A 201 5.76 10.78 -6.97
C TRP A 201 7.17 10.18 -6.97
N ASP A 202 8.11 10.86 -6.32
CA ASP A 202 9.50 10.42 -6.23
C ASP A 202 9.68 9.20 -5.32
N GLY A 203 8.80 9.01 -4.33
CA GLY A 203 8.87 7.96 -3.33
C GLY A 203 9.33 8.45 -1.94
N GLU A 204 9.65 9.74 -1.81
CA GLU A 204 10.25 10.32 -0.60
C GLU A 204 9.51 11.57 -0.13
N SER A 205 9.16 12.47 -1.05
CA SER A 205 8.45 13.72 -0.75
C SER A 205 7.02 13.49 -0.27
N GLU A 206 6.41 14.52 0.33
CA GLU A 206 4.97 14.52 0.59
C GLU A 206 4.19 14.28 -0.72
N VAL A 207 3.11 13.51 -0.61
CA VAL A 207 2.32 13.11 -1.77
C VAL A 207 1.33 14.22 -2.11
N GLU A 208 1.46 14.80 -3.31
CA GLU A 208 0.54 15.83 -3.78
C GLU A 208 -0.79 15.27 -4.32
N PRO A 209 -1.90 16.00 -4.16
CA PRO A 209 -3.17 15.65 -4.78
C PRO A 209 -3.13 15.89 -6.29
N CYS A 210 -4.08 15.30 -7.02
CA CYS A 210 -4.06 15.33 -8.49
C CYS A 210 -4.12 16.77 -9.04
N ASP A 211 -4.86 17.66 -8.41
CA ASP A 211 -5.10 19.04 -8.84
C ASP A 211 -3.91 19.99 -8.61
N ALA A 212 -2.88 19.57 -7.87
CA ALA A 212 -1.61 20.30 -7.81
C ALA A 212 -0.93 20.36 -9.19
N CYS A 213 -1.05 19.30 -9.98
CA CYS A 213 -0.53 19.21 -11.34
C CYS A 213 -1.64 19.27 -12.41
N HIS A 214 -2.73 18.53 -12.22
CA HIS A 214 -3.90 18.51 -13.10
C HIS A 214 -4.91 19.61 -12.73
N SER A 215 -4.48 20.86 -12.86
CA SER A 215 -5.17 22.04 -12.30
C SER A 215 -6.16 22.71 -13.24
N GLU A 216 -6.27 22.31 -14.52
CA GLU A 216 -7.24 22.91 -15.42
C GLU A 216 -8.66 22.58 -14.97
N THR A 217 -9.53 23.58 -14.91
CA THR A 217 -10.93 23.46 -14.44
C THR A 217 -11.95 23.34 -15.56
N GLU A 218 -11.51 23.54 -16.81
CA GLU A 218 -12.31 23.41 -18.03
C GLU A 218 -11.59 22.49 -19.02
N PRO A 219 -12.34 21.71 -19.84
CA PRO A 219 -11.73 20.87 -20.87
C PRO A 219 -11.21 21.71 -22.05
N ALA A 220 -10.16 21.23 -22.71
CA ALA A 220 -9.59 21.84 -23.92
C ALA A 220 -10.51 21.73 -25.16
N GLY A 221 -11.65 21.05 -25.04
CA GLY A 221 -12.67 20.95 -26.08
C GLY A 221 -13.83 20.06 -25.64
N THR A 222 -13.70 18.75 -25.86
CA THR A 222 -14.72 17.79 -25.42
C THR A 222 -14.53 17.44 -23.95
N ARG A 223 -15.57 17.03 -23.22
CA ARG A 223 -15.42 16.47 -21.85
C ARG A 223 -14.99 14.99 -21.84
N SER A 224 -14.45 14.48 -22.95
CA SER A 224 -14.06 13.08 -23.06
C SER A 224 -12.79 12.82 -22.23
N ILE A 225 -12.85 11.83 -21.34
CA ILE A 225 -11.68 11.36 -20.57
C ILE A 225 -10.59 10.69 -21.43
N LYS A 226 -10.91 10.43 -22.70
CA LYS A 226 -9.99 9.84 -23.68
C LYS A 226 -9.33 10.87 -24.58
N ASP A 227 -9.72 12.13 -24.43
CA ASP A 227 -9.14 13.23 -25.20
C ASP A 227 -7.80 13.59 -24.55
N GLU A 228 -6.70 13.40 -25.28
CA GLU A 228 -5.35 13.69 -24.79
C GLU A 228 -5.18 15.17 -24.44
N ALA A 229 -5.95 16.06 -25.08
CA ALA A 229 -5.95 17.49 -24.77
C ALA A 229 -6.50 17.79 -23.36
N ASN A 230 -7.22 16.85 -22.73
CA ASN A 230 -7.72 16.97 -21.36
C ASN A 230 -6.77 16.37 -20.32
N GLN A 231 -5.51 16.08 -20.66
CA GLN A 231 -4.58 15.49 -19.70
C GLN A 231 -4.45 16.33 -18.43
N MET A 232 -4.48 17.66 -18.52
CA MET A 232 -4.35 18.57 -17.38
C MET A 232 -5.68 18.93 -16.71
N TYR A 233 -6.81 18.47 -17.26
CA TYR A 233 -8.14 18.72 -16.72
C TYR A 233 -8.41 17.82 -15.51
N PHE A 234 -8.61 18.41 -14.33
CA PHE A 234 -8.70 17.68 -13.05
C PHE A 234 -9.72 16.54 -13.09
N LEU A 235 -10.91 16.80 -13.65
CA LEU A 235 -12.00 15.83 -13.73
C LEU A 235 -11.64 14.66 -14.65
N ALA A 236 -10.90 14.92 -15.73
CA ALA A 236 -10.41 13.86 -16.61
C ALA A 236 -9.35 13.02 -15.91
N ALA A 237 -8.45 13.61 -15.12
CA ALA A 237 -7.44 12.88 -14.34
C ALA A 237 -8.09 11.87 -13.38
N TYR A 238 -9.01 12.33 -12.52
CA TYR A 238 -9.71 11.46 -11.57
C TYR A 238 -10.53 10.37 -12.29
N HIS A 239 -11.37 10.75 -13.26
CA HIS A 239 -12.22 9.76 -13.94
C HIS A 239 -11.43 8.77 -14.79
N ASN A 240 -10.33 9.20 -15.42
CA ASN A 240 -9.50 8.28 -16.20
C ASN A 240 -8.84 7.26 -15.28
N ASN A 241 -8.23 7.70 -14.17
CA ASN A 241 -7.58 6.79 -13.23
C ASN A 241 -8.58 5.78 -12.63
N CYS A 242 -9.67 6.27 -12.01
CA CYS A 242 -10.63 5.40 -11.34
C CYS A 242 -11.39 4.48 -12.32
N LEU A 243 -11.96 5.04 -13.40
CA LEU A 243 -12.85 4.28 -14.27
C LEU A 243 -12.10 3.30 -15.15
N THR A 244 -10.86 3.60 -15.56
CA THR A 244 -10.08 2.67 -16.37
C THR A 244 -9.73 1.42 -15.57
N CYS A 245 -9.18 1.58 -14.36
CA CYS A 245 -8.90 0.45 -13.46
C CYS A 245 -10.18 -0.36 -13.15
N HIS A 246 -11.27 0.31 -12.79
CA HIS A 246 -12.53 -0.37 -12.47
C HIS A 246 -13.11 -1.13 -13.67
N ARG A 247 -13.02 -0.60 -14.90
CA ARG A 247 -13.47 -1.30 -16.11
C ARG A 247 -12.68 -2.58 -16.33
N ASP A 248 -11.37 -2.54 -16.10
CA ASP A 248 -10.50 -3.70 -16.30
C ASP A 248 -10.69 -4.76 -15.22
N ILE A 249 -10.85 -4.37 -13.96
CA ILE A 249 -11.24 -5.31 -12.89
C ILE A 249 -12.57 -5.99 -13.23
N ASN A 250 -13.58 -5.22 -13.65
CA ASN A 250 -14.87 -5.79 -14.03
C ASN A 250 -14.78 -6.68 -15.29
N ARG A 251 -13.87 -6.39 -16.22
CA ARG A 251 -13.58 -7.25 -17.37
C ARG A 251 -12.95 -8.58 -16.92
N LYS A 252 -11.91 -8.51 -16.07
CA LYS A 252 -11.25 -9.69 -15.47
C LYS A 252 -12.25 -10.53 -14.68
N ARG A 253 -13.12 -9.91 -13.89
CA ARG A 253 -14.21 -10.57 -13.17
C ARG A 253 -15.15 -11.34 -14.11
N ARG A 254 -15.60 -10.72 -15.21
CA ARG A 254 -16.47 -11.41 -16.19
C ARG A 254 -15.77 -12.59 -16.85
N ALA A 255 -14.49 -12.44 -17.20
CA ALA A 255 -13.70 -13.52 -17.78
C ALA A 255 -13.48 -14.68 -16.79
N ALA A 256 -13.19 -14.36 -15.52
CA ALA A 256 -13.07 -15.33 -14.43
C ALA A 256 -14.38 -16.12 -14.24
N MET A 257 -15.52 -15.43 -14.17
CA MET A 257 -16.84 -16.06 -14.02
C MET A 257 -17.25 -16.96 -15.20
N ALA A 258 -16.58 -16.87 -16.34
CA ALA A 258 -16.82 -17.73 -17.50
C ALA A 258 -16.02 -19.04 -17.47
N GLN A 259 -15.10 -19.20 -16.51
CA GLN A 259 -14.31 -20.43 -16.35
C GLN A 259 -15.10 -21.46 -15.53
N GLU A 260 -15.04 -22.73 -15.94
CA GLU A 260 -15.88 -23.81 -15.36
C GLU A 260 -15.44 -24.25 -13.95
N ASP A 261 -14.18 -24.00 -13.55
CA ASP A 261 -13.59 -24.52 -12.30
C ASP A 261 -12.89 -23.44 -11.43
N ILE A 262 -13.35 -22.18 -11.48
CA ILE A 262 -12.76 -21.12 -10.65
C ILE A 262 -13.29 -21.14 -9.22
N ASN A 263 -12.41 -21.01 -8.22
CA ASN A 263 -12.83 -20.79 -6.84
C ASN A 263 -13.46 -19.39 -6.75
N LYS A 264 -14.64 -19.28 -6.13
CA LYS A 264 -15.35 -18.00 -5.95
C LYS A 264 -14.50 -16.96 -5.21
N ALA A 265 -13.59 -17.39 -4.34
CA ALA A 265 -12.66 -16.51 -3.63
C ALA A 265 -11.68 -15.79 -4.57
N ASP A 266 -11.37 -16.40 -5.72
CA ASP A 266 -10.42 -15.88 -6.70
C ASP A 266 -11.08 -14.90 -7.69
N ILE A 267 -12.42 -14.77 -7.64
CA ILE A 267 -13.16 -13.86 -8.51
C ILE A 267 -12.99 -12.42 -7.98
N PRO A 268 -12.41 -11.49 -8.76
CA PRO A 268 -12.25 -10.10 -8.34
C PRO A 268 -13.59 -9.47 -7.96
N LYS A 269 -13.63 -8.68 -6.88
CA LYS A 269 -14.83 -7.96 -6.46
C LYS A 269 -15.29 -6.98 -7.54
N ALA A 270 -16.61 -6.83 -7.71
CA ALA A 270 -17.16 -5.86 -8.63
C ALA A 270 -16.83 -4.43 -8.17
N THR A 271 -16.55 -3.55 -9.11
CA THR A 271 -16.17 -2.15 -8.84
C THR A 271 -17.20 -1.18 -9.43
N PRO A 272 -17.42 -0.01 -8.81
CA PRO A 272 -18.40 0.96 -9.28
C PRO A 272 -17.98 1.59 -10.63
N LEU A 273 -18.92 1.70 -11.56
CA LEU A 273 -18.72 2.34 -12.87
C LEU A 273 -19.78 3.39 -13.19
N ASN A 274 -20.82 3.49 -12.35
CA ASN A 274 -21.86 4.49 -12.47
C ASN A 274 -21.57 5.63 -11.49
N CYS A 275 -22.19 6.79 -11.72
CA CYS A 275 -21.86 7.96 -10.94
C CYS A 275 -22.21 7.82 -9.46
N SER A 276 -23.38 7.25 -9.13
CA SER A 276 -23.84 7.09 -7.74
C SER A 276 -23.07 6.03 -6.96
N GLY A 277 -22.26 5.21 -7.64
CA GLY A 277 -21.34 4.26 -7.02
C GLY A 277 -20.05 4.90 -6.51
N CYS A 278 -19.76 6.14 -6.92
CA CYS A 278 -18.58 6.89 -6.47
C CYS A 278 -18.98 8.19 -5.76
N HIS A 279 -19.89 8.96 -6.36
CA HIS A 279 -20.35 10.22 -5.80
C HIS A 279 -21.48 9.97 -4.82
N SER A 280 -21.36 10.57 -3.64
CA SER A 280 -22.48 10.70 -2.71
C SER A 280 -23.63 11.45 -3.39
N SER A 281 -24.87 11.07 -3.04
CA SER A 281 -26.05 11.83 -3.45
C SER A 281 -26.00 13.20 -2.77
N SER A 282 -25.90 14.24 -3.58
CA SER A 282 -26.05 15.65 -3.21
C SER A 282 -27.41 15.94 -2.59
#